data_AF-A0A3E2NUT4-F1
#
_entry.id   AF-A0A3E2NUT4-F1
#
_cell.length_a   1.000
_cell.length_b   1.000
_cell.length_c   1.000
_cell.angle_alpha   90.00
_cell.angle_beta   90.00
_cell.angle_gamma   90.00
#
_symmetry.space_group_name_H-M   'P 1'
#
loop_
_entity.id
_entity.type
_entity.pdbx_description
1 polymer ?
#
loop_
_entity_poly.entity_id
_entity_poly.type
_entity_poly.pdbx_seq_one_letter_code
_entity_poly.pdbx_strand_id
1 'polypeptide(L)' 'MCPTPKYSIRKFLYAMNGKITKNRYLICIELDITETTLDNWMNTPLGAKFSIPSDPFLKLCNIFNCQPSELING' A
#
# COMPACT_ATOMS: atom_id res chain seq x y z
N MET A 1 22.54 -3.28 -11.08
CA MET A 1 21.43 -2.54 -10.44
C MET A 1 20.41 -3.57 -9.98
N CYS A 2 20.20 -3.73 -8.67
CA CYS A 2 19.18 -4.64 -8.16
C CYS A 2 17.78 -4.07 -8.48
N PRO A 3 16.82 -4.89 -8.92
CA PRO A 3 15.49 -4.39 -9.27
C PRO A 3 14.81 -3.83 -8.02
N THR A 4 14.34 -2.59 -8.11
CA THR A 4 13.47 -2.01 -7.09
C THR A 4 12.21 -2.88 -7.03
N PRO A 5 11.93 -3.54 -5.89
CA PRO A 5 10.76 -4.39 -5.79
C PRO A 5 9.51 -3.48 -5.78
N LYS A 6 8.39 -3.99 -6.30
CA LYS A 6 7.20 -3.18 -6.65
C LYS A 6 5.94 -3.87 -6.15
N TYR A 7 5.07 -3.11 -5.49
CA TYR A 7 4.13 -3.63 -4.51
C TYR A 7 2.70 -3.35 -4.94
N SER A 8 1.85 -4.37 -4.92
CA SER A 8 0.41 -4.10 -4.80
C SER A 8 0.05 -4.28 -3.32
N ILE A 9 -0.27 -3.19 -2.64
CA ILE A 9 -0.82 -3.25 -1.27
C ILE A 9 -2.19 -3.93 -1.22
N ARG A 10 -2.74 -4.26 -2.39
CA ARG A 10 -4.01 -4.95 -2.60
C ARG A 10 -4.10 -6.18 -1.71
N LYS A 11 -3.16 -7.12 -1.78
CA LYS A 11 -3.22 -8.37 -1.00
C LYS A 11 -3.31 -8.12 0.51
N PHE A 12 -2.53 -7.19 1.05
CA PHE A 12 -2.59 -6.79 2.45
C PHE A 12 -3.94 -6.17 2.81
N LEU A 13 -4.46 -5.31 1.95
CA LEU A 13 -5.74 -4.63 2.16
C LEU A 13 -6.93 -5.63 2.18
N TYR A 14 -6.86 -6.70 1.39
CA TYR A 14 -7.82 -7.81 1.42
C TYR A 14 -7.61 -8.77 2.61
N ALA A 15 -6.39 -8.86 3.15
CA ALA A 15 -6.07 -9.70 4.30
C ALA A 15 -6.37 -9.02 5.66
N MET A 16 -6.54 -7.69 5.69
CA MET A 16 -6.97 -6.97 6.88
C MET A 16 -8.36 -7.44 7.35
N ASN A 17 -8.51 -7.64 8.66
CA ASN A 17 -9.81 -7.92 9.26
C ASN A 17 -10.81 -6.77 9.02
N GLY A 18 -12.08 -7.13 8.80
CA GLY A 18 -13.18 -6.18 8.61
C GLY A 18 -13.60 -5.99 7.15
N LYS A 19 -14.40 -4.96 6.89
CA LYS A 19 -14.88 -4.65 5.54
C LYS A 19 -13.80 -3.89 4.77
N ILE A 20 -13.48 -4.37 3.56
CA ILE A 20 -12.52 -3.74 2.64
C ILE A 20 -12.79 -2.23 2.48
N THR A 21 -14.05 -1.83 2.31
CA THR A 21 -14.43 -0.41 2.20
C THR A 21 -13.98 0.41 3.41
N LYS A 22 -14.10 -0.14 4.62
CA LYS A 22 -13.67 0.53 5.85
C LYS A 22 -12.14 0.63 5.92
N ASN A 23 -11.43 -0.42 5.51
CA ASN A 23 -9.97 -0.45 5.51
C ASN A 23 -9.40 0.55 4.50
N ARG A 24 -10.01 0.67 3.31
CA ARG A 24 -9.65 1.71 2.33
C ARG A 24 -9.80 3.10 2.91
N TYR A 25 -10.94 3.39 3.54
CA TYR A 25 -11.21 4.70 4.12
C TYR A 25 -10.24 5.05 5.26
N LEU A 26 -9.92 4.07 6.11
CA LEU A 26 -8.94 4.22 7.19
C LEU A 26 -7.55 4.55 6.63
N ILE A 27 -7.09 3.84 5.60
CA ILE A 27 -5.80 4.11 4.96
C ILE A 27 -5.77 5.52 4.34
N CYS A 28 -6.85 5.93 3.67
CA CYS A 28 -6.93 7.28 3.11
C CYS A 28 -6.80 8.37 4.19
N ILE A 29 -7.47 8.18 5.34
CA ILE A 29 -7.40 9.11 6.48
C ILE A 29 -5.99 9.12 7.11
N GLU A 30 -5.44 7.96 7.45
CA GLU A 30 -4.15 7.85 8.15
C GLU A 30 -2.96 8.39 7.34
N LEU A 31 -3.07 8.30 6.01
CA LEU A 31 -2.03 8.74 5.09
C LEU A 31 -2.29 10.13 4.49
N ASP A 32 -3.44 10.74 4.79
CA ASP A 32 -3.90 11.99 4.18
C ASP A 32 -3.85 11.95 2.64
N ILE A 33 -4.44 10.89 2.07
CA ILE A 33 -4.49 10.66 0.63
C ILE A 33 -5.92 10.51 0.12
N THR A 34 -6.10 10.76 -1.18
CA THR A 34 -7.38 10.51 -1.86
C THR A 34 -7.57 9.03 -2.17
N GLU A 35 -8.82 8.60 -2.34
CA GLU A 35 -9.12 7.25 -2.85
C GLU A 35 -8.51 7.00 -4.24
N THR A 36 -8.40 8.04 -5.08
CA THR A 36 -7.72 7.95 -6.37
C THR A 36 -6.24 7.62 -6.21
N THR A 37 -5.56 8.24 -5.25
CA THR A 37 -4.16 7.92 -4.93
C THR A 37 -4.03 6.48 -4.46
N LEU A 38 -4.93 6.03 -3.58
CA LEU A 38 -4.95 4.65 -3.09
C LEU A 38 -5.20 3.65 -4.23
N ASP A 39 -6.16 3.93 -5.12
CA ASP A 39 -6.45 3.08 -6.27
C ASP A 39 -5.30 3.04 -7.27
N ASN A 40 -4.61 4.17 -7.47
CA ASN A 40 -3.39 4.18 -8.26
C ASN A 40 -2.37 3.24 -7.63
N TRP A 41 -2.09 3.33 -6.33
CA TRP A 41 -1.15 2.43 -5.65
C TRP A 41 -1.56 0.96 -5.71
N MET A 42 -2.86 0.66 -5.65
CA MET A 42 -3.37 -0.71 -5.76
C MET A 42 -3.27 -1.29 -7.17
N ASN A 43 -3.35 -0.46 -8.21
CA ASN A 43 -3.39 -0.87 -9.61
C ASN A 43 -2.09 -0.55 -10.38
N THR A 44 -1.07 -0.02 -9.71
CA THR A 44 0.19 0.36 -10.35
C THR A 44 0.96 -0.89 -10.82
N PRO A 45 1.29 -1.02 -12.12
CA PRO A 45 2.04 -2.17 -12.62
C PRO A 45 3.53 -2.13 -12.26
N LEU A 46 4.16 -3.32 -12.26
CA LEU A 46 5.59 -3.53 -12.01
C LEU A 46 6.47 -2.81 -13.08
N GLY A 47 6.71 -1.51 -12.95
CA GLY A 47 7.32 -0.72 -14.04
C GLY A 47 7.17 0.77 -13.87
N ALA A 48 6.12 1.17 -13.17
CA ALA A 48 5.62 2.53 -13.24
C ALA A 48 6.48 3.54 -12.49
N LYS A 49 6.42 4.78 -13.00
CA LYS A 49 7.08 5.98 -12.45
C LYS A 49 6.53 6.38 -11.07
N PHE A 50 5.35 5.86 -10.70
CA PHE A 50 4.68 6.15 -9.44
C PHE A 50 5.02 5.06 -8.44
N SER A 51 5.79 5.43 -7.41
CA SER A 51 6.10 4.58 -6.26
C SER A 51 5.40 5.18 -5.04
N ILE A 52 4.95 4.33 -4.11
CA ILE A 52 4.47 4.81 -2.80
C ILE A 52 5.64 5.58 -2.15
N PRO A 53 5.48 6.85 -1.74
CA PRO A 53 6.54 7.57 -1.07
C PRO A 53 6.94 6.89 0.25
N SER A 54 8.18 7.09 0.69
CA SER A 54 8.77 6.38 1.84
C SER A 54 7.96 6.54 3.13
N ASP A 55 7.46 7.74 3.42
CA ASP A 55 6.70 8.02 4.62
C ASP A 55 5.34 7.28 4.66
N PRO A 56 4.46 7.40 3.63
CA PRO A 56 3.27 6.57 3.50
C PRO A 56 3.56 5.07 3.54
N PHE A 57 4.66 4.63 2.92
CA PHE A 57 5.04 3.23 2.89
C PHE A 57 5.33 2.66 4.29
N LEU A 58 6.07 3.40 5.13
CA LEU A 58 6.33 3.00 6.51
C LEU A 58 5.06 3.03 7.36
N LYS A 59 4.19 4.02 7.16
CA LYS A 59 2.88 4.07 7.82
C LYS A 59 2.00 2.87 7.43
N LEU A 60 1.99 2.48 6.16
CA LEU A 60 1.27 1.29 5.69
C LEU A 60 1.78 0.01 6.36
N CYS A 61 3.10 -0.15 6.53
CA CYS A 61 3.68 -1.27 7.27
C CYS A 61 3.12 -1.35 8.71
N ASN A 62 2.98 -0.20 9.38
CA ASN A 62 2.39 -0.14 10.72
C ASN A 62 0.89 -0.46 10.71
N ILE A 63 0.12 0.07 9.76
CA ILE A 63 -1.33 -0.20 9.62
C ILE A 63 -1.59 -1.68 9.36
N PHE A 64 -0.79 -2.30 8.49
CA PHE A 64 -0.89 -3.72 8.16
C PHE A 64 -0.22 -4.63 9.17
N ASN A 65 0.49 -4.06 10.16
CA ASN A 65 1.32 -4.78 11.13
C ASN A 65 2.26 -5.79 10.45
N CYS A 66 2.97 -5.34 9.41
CA CYS A 66 3.91 -6.14 8.63
C CYS A 66 5.27 -5.44 8.51
N GLN A 67 6.31 -6.22 8.24
CA GLN A 67 7.63 -5.69 7.91
C GLN A 67 7.64 -5.07 6.50
N PRO A 68 8.52 -4.10 6.24
CA PRO A 68 8.78 -3.61 4.90
C PRO A 68 8.97 -4.76 3.91
N SER A 69 9.85 -5.72 4.21
CA SER A 69 10.10 -6.89 3.34
C SER A 69 8.84 -7.70 3.00
N GLU A 70 7.84 -7.75 3.88
CA GLU A 70 6.58 -8.45 3.64
C GLU A 70 5.67 -7.63 2.73
N LEU A 71 5.55 -6.31 2.98
CA LEU A 71 4.86 -5.40 2.07
C LEU A 71 5.51 -5.39 0.69
N ILE A 72 6.81 -5.66 0.66
CA ILE A 72 7.65 -5.68 -0.53
C ILE A 72 7.44 -6.95 -1.39
N ASN A 73 7.34 -8.10 -0.73
CA ASN A 73 7.24 -9.41 -1.38
C ASN A 73 5.79 -9.95 -1.40
N GLY A 74 4.83 -9.08 -1.08
CA GLY A 74 3.40 -9.37 -0.94
C GLY A 74 2.75 -10.00 -2.15
#